data_AF-A0A965MYW6-F1
#
_entry.id   AF-A0A965MYW6-F1
#
_cell.length_a   1.000
_cell.length_b   1.000
_cell.length_c   1.000
_cell.angle_alpha   90.00
_cell.angle_beta   90.00
_cell.angle_gamma   90.00
#
_symmetry.space_group_name_H-M   'P 1'
#
loop_
_entity.id
_entity.type
_entity.pdbx_description
1 polymer ?
#
loop_
_entity_poly.entity_id
_entity_poly.type
_entity_poly.pdbx_seq_one_letter_code
_entity_poly.pdbx_strand_id
1 'polypeptide(L)'
;MKYIVLLSLALTILSCGVKVPYTTQIRDEFGLDTEEKMGKVQFFVSGTIYLDEEKRNDNQNTTQNGTLISSTSSSKESVIIPINTRCVFDGFGTKGELLVRFETGEEKVIPFATKEGGASTGKRFYFSPETTNSGSFVKYGSSRYKVRTNVTSDPRNVHLLVVKRRLDRSKRKERVVKGMKV
;
A
#
# COMPACT_ATOMS: atom_id res chain seq x y z
N MET A 1 -1.49 -48.35 -2.82
CA MET A 1 -2.19 -47.21 -3.47
C MET A 1 -2.59 -46.09 -2.50
N LYS A 2 -2.83 -46.37 -1.21
CA LYS A 2 -3.27 -45.36 -0.21
C LYS A 2 -2.23 -44.27 0.11
N TYR A 3 -0.93 -44.57 0.01
CA TYR A 3 0.16 -43.62 0.29
C TYR A 3 0.54 -42.70 -0.88
N ILE A 4 0.19 -43.08 -2.12
CA ILE A 4 0.51 -42.28 -3.32
C ILE A 4 -0.43 -41.06 -3.40
N VAL A 5 -1.69 -41.20 -2.97
CA VAL A 5 -2.67 -40.11 -2.87
C VAL A 5 -2.29 -39.09 -1.78
N LEU A 6 -1.67 -39.55 -0.69
CA LEU A 6 -1.15 -38.69 0.37
C LEU A 6 0.09 -37.90 -0.08
N LEU A 7 0.93 -38.47 -0.95
CA LEU A 7 2.12 -37.81 -1.49
C LEU A 7 1.78 -36.75 -2.54
N SER A 8 0.73 -36.96 -3.36
CA SER A 8 0.30 -35.97 -4.36
C SER A 8 -0.41 -34.75 -3.75
N LEU A 9 -1.08 -34.91 -2.61
CA LEU A 9 -1.69 -33.79 -1.86
C LEU A 9 -0.65 -32.92 -1.14
N ALA A 10 0.49 -33.49 -0.74
CA ALA A 10 1.58 -32.75 -0.12
C ALA A 10 2.38 -31.87 -1.11
N LEU A 11 2.29 -32.13 -2.42
CA LEU A 11 3.08 -31.41 -3.42
C LEU A 11 2.42 -30.12 -3.93
N THR A 12 1.15 -29.88 -3.63
CA THR A 12 0.40 -28.70 -4.12
C THR A 12 0.58 -27.44 -3.25
N ILE A 13 1.17 -27.56 -2.06
CA ILE A 13 1.28 -26.47 -1.08
C ILE A 13 2.51 -25.55 -1.31
N LEU A 14 3.40 -25.87 -2.24
CA LEU A 14 4.66 -25.14 -2.45
C LEU A 14 4.57 -23.96 -3.45
N SER A 15 3.39 -23.67 -4.03
CA SER A 15 3.23 -22.62 -5.05
C SER A 15 2.71 -21.27 -4.50
N CYS A 16 2.76 -21.06 -3.19
CA CYS A 16 2.36 -19.78 -2.59
C CYS A 16 3.37 -18.68 -2.95
N GLY A 17 2.92 -17.67 -3.70
CA GLY A 17 3.71 -16.47 -3.97
C GLY A 17 4.13 -15.76 -2.67
N VAL A 18 5.35 -15.26 -2.64
CA VAL A 18 5.92 -14.63 -1.43
C VAL A 18 5.67 -13.12 -1.49
N LYS A 19 5.24 -12.52 -0.37
CA LYS A 19 5.15 -11.07 -0.26
C LYS A 19 6.56 -10.49 -0.12
N VAL A 20 6.90 -9.56 -1.00
CA VAL A 20 8.19 -8.85 -0.99
C VAL A 20 7.95 -7.34 -0.99
N PRO A 21 8.87 -6.52 -0.46
CA PRO A 21 8.77 -5.07 -0.55
C PRO A 21 8.63 -4.61 -1.99
N TYR A 22 7.66 -3.75 -2.25
CA TYR A 22 7.54 -3.07 -3.54
C TYR A 22 8.62 -1.99 -3.64
N THR A 23 9.43 -2.06 -4.69
CA THR A 23 10.59 -1.19 -4.90
C THR A 23 10.63 -0.63 -6.31
N THR A 24 11.43 0.41 -6.52
CA THR A 24 11.73 0.93 -7.87
C THR A 24 12.30 -0.15 -8.78
N GLN A 25 13.11 -1.07 -8.26
CA GLN A 25 13.62 -2.19 -9.05
C GLN A 25 12.51 -3.15 -9.51
N ILE A 26 11.57 -3.49 -8.63
CA ILE A 26 10.42 -4.32 -9.03
C ILE A 26 9.53 -3.56 -10.01
N ARG A 27 9.31 -2.27 -9.79
CA ARG A 27 8.58 -1.43 -10.75
C ARG A 27 9.20 -1.53 -12.14
N ASP A 28 10.51 -1.36 -12.23
CA ASP A 28 11.23 -1.34 -13.51
C ASP A 28 11.32 -2.76 -14.13
N GLU A 29 11.58 -3.81 -13.32
CA GLU A 29 11.64 -5.23 -13.75
C GLU A 29 10.33 -5.69 -14.41
N PHE A 30 9.19 -5.24 -13.87
CA PHE A 30 7.86 -5.61 -14.37
C PHE A 30 7.24 -4.54 -15.29
N GLY A 31 7.97 -3.47 -15.61
CA GLY A 31 7.52 -2.38 -16.46
C GLY A 31 6.22 -1.76 -15.95
N LEU A 32 6.15 -1.46 -14.65
CA LEU A 32 4.99 -0.87 -13.97
C LEU A 32 5.06 0.67 -14.02
N ASP A 33 5.11 1.19 -15.24
CA ASP A 33 5.35 2.60 -15.58
C ASP A 33 4.07 3.39 -15.90
N THR A 34 2.92 2.71 -16.01
CA THR A 34 1.62 3.33 -16.33
C THR A 34 0.56 3.03 -15.27
N GLU A 35 -0.42 3.91 -15.15
CA GLU A 35 -1.57 3.72 -14.25
C GLU A 35 -2.33 2.43 -14.55
N GLU A 36 -2.53 2.10 -15.84
CA GLU A 36 -3.22 0.88 -16.26
C GLU A 36 -2.51 -0.39 -15.75
N LYS A 37 -1.18 -0.42 -15.78
CA LYS A 37 -0.40 -1.56 -15.29
C LYS A 37 -0.37 -1.58 -13.77
N MET A 38 -0.21 -0.42 -13.13
CA MET A 38 -0.22 -0.27 -11.68
C MET A 38 -1.56 -0.67 -11.07
N GLY A 39 -2.68 -0.34 -11.72
CA GLY A 39 -4.04 -0.72 -11.30
C GLY A 39 -4.29 -2.23 -11.31
N LYS A 40 -3.48 -3.02 -12.02
CA LYS A 40 -3.54 -4.49 -12.04
C LYS A 40 -2.75 -5.14 -10.90
N VAL A 41 -2.00 -4.36 -10.12
CA VAL A 41 -1.17 -4.86 -9.02
C VAL A 41 -1.95 -4.83 -7.71
N GLN A 42 -2.01 -5.98 -7.03
CA GLN A 42 -2.49 -6.03 -5.65
C GLN A 42 -1.36 -5.66 -4.69
N PHE A 43 -1.51 -4.52 -4.01
CA PHE A 43 -0.59 -4.09 -2.97
C PHE A 43 -1.05 -4.55 -1.58
N PHE A 44 -0.11 -4.56 -0.65
CA PHE A 44 -0.36 -4.81 0.77
C PHE A 44 0.49 -3.85 1.62
N VAL A 45 0.06 -3.56 2.84
CA VAL A 45 0.83 -2.74 3.78
C VAL A 45 1.72 -3.60 4.70
N SER A 46 2.96 -3.17 4.95
CA SER A 46 3.93 -3.91 5.77
C SER A 46 3.75 -3.75 7.29
N GLY A 47 2.81 -2.92 7.74
CA GLY A 47 2.56 -2.62 9.15
C GLY A 47 1.13 -2.15 9.37
N THR A 48 0.65 -2.25 10.61
CA THR A 48 -0.65 -1.71 11.00
C THR A 48 -0.57 -0.20 11.10
N ILE A 49 -1.49 0.50 10.44
CA ILE A 49 -1.65 1.95 10.49
C ILE A 49 -2.89 2.25 11.33
N TYR A 50 -2.75 3.11 12.33
CA TYR A 50 -3.84 3.65 13.13
C TYR A 50 -4.02 5.11 12.77
N LEU A 51 -5.24 5.48 12.41
CA LEU A 51 -5.65 6.84 12.11
C LEU A 51 -6.64 7.28 13.18
N ASP A 52 -6.22 8.18 14.06
CA ASP A 52 -7.07 8.76 15.09
C ASP A 52 -7.52 10.15 14.62
N GLU A 53 -8.82 10.38 14.41
CA GLU A 53 -9.33 11.64 13.89
C GLU A 53 -8.95 12.80 14.82
N GLU A 54 -8.41 13.89 14.25
CA GLU A 54 -8.22 15.11 15.02
C GLU A 54 -9.60 15.70 15.35
N LYS A 55 -9.84 16.02 16.63
CA LYS A 55 -11.14 16.54 17.09
C LYS A 55 -11.62 17.68 16.18
N ARG A 56 -12.75 17.50 15.51
CA ARG A 56 -13.52 18.58 14.91
C ARG A 56 -14.34 19.25 16.01
N ASN A 57 -13.94 20.46 16.43
CA ASN A 57 -14.80 21.29 17.27
C ASN A 57 -15.83 21.97 16.36
N ASP A 58 -16.97 21.34 16.11
CA ASP A 58 -18.12 22.03 15.52
C ASP A 58 -18.79 22.86 16.61
N ASN A 59 -18.37 24.12 16.74
CA ASN A 59 -19.06 25.09 17.57
C ASN A 59 -20.25 25.67 16.80
N GLN A 60 -21.45 25.12 17.00
CA GLN A 60 -22.69 25.79 16.59
C GLN A 60 -23.10 26.75 17.71
N ASN A 61 -22.80 28.05 17.55
CA ASN A 61 -23.00 29.02 18.65
C ASN A 61 -24.39 29.67 18.70
N THR A 62 -25.31 29.40 17.77
CA THR A 62 -26.60 30.11 17.71
C THR A 62 -27.72 29.31 17.05
N THR A 63 -28.92 29.38 17.64
CA THR A 63 -30.19 29.00 17.00
C THR A 63 -30.82 30.18 16.26
N GLN A 64 -31.82 29.93 15.42
CA GLN A 64 -32.60 30.97 14.72
C GLN A 64 -33.29 31.97 15.68
N ASN A 65 -33.42 31.64 16.97
CA ASN A 65 -34.00 32.48 18.01
C ASN A 65 -32.94 33.16 18.92
N GLY A 66 -31.68 33.25 18.49
CA GLY A 66 -30.63 33.98 19.22
C GLY A 66 -30.20 33.35 20.55
N THR A 67 -30.57 32.10 20.82
CA THR A 67 -30.13 31.37 22.01
C THR A 67 -28.76 30.75 21.77
N LEU A 68 -27.82 30.99 22.67
CA LEU A 68 -26.52 30.33 22.68
C LEU A 68 -26.70 28.88 23.15
N ILE A 69 -26.41 27.92 22.28
CA ILE A 69 -26.33 26.51 22.64
C ILE A 69 -24.86 26.12 22.56
N SER A 70 -24.30 25.57 23.64
CA SER A 70 -23.00 24.91 23.60
C SER A 70 -23.26 23.41 23.46
N SER A 71 -23.24 22.89 22.24
CA SER A 71 -23.22 21.45 22.00
C SER A 71 -21.80 21.04 21.64
N THR A 72 -21.14 20.31 22.54
CA THR A 72 -19.81 19.72 22.26
C THR A 72 -20.00 18.27 21.85
N SER A 73 -20.39 18.01 20.60
CA SER A 73 -20.34 16.64 20.07
C SER A 73 -18.96 16.39 19.48
N SER A 74 -18.06 15.75 20.24
CA SER A 74 -16.83 15.22 19.65
C SER A 74 -17.07 13.80 19.18
N SER A 75 -17.38 13.60 17.90
CA SER A 75 -17.13 12.28 17.28
C SER A 75 -15.62 12.14 17.12
N LYS A 76 -15.05 11.07 17.68
CA LYS A 76 -13.67 10.67 17.41
C LYS A 76 -13.74 9.38 16.64
N GLU A 77 -13.56 9.45 15.33
CA GLU A 77 -13.38 8.24 14.54
C GLU A 77 -11.96 7.70 14.71
N SER A 78 -11.83 6.38 14.67
CA SER A 78 -10.53 5.71 14.64
C SER A 78 -10.55 4.64 13.56
N VAL A 79 -9.73 4.82 12.53
CA VAL A 79 -9.58 3.88 11.43
C VAL A 79 -8.33 3.04 11.68
N ILE A 80 -8.49 1.71 11.66
CA ILE A 80 -7.38 0.77 11.83
C ILE A 80 -7.21 0.01 10.52
N ILE A 81 -6.01 0.12 9.94
CA ILE A 81 -5.61 -0.61 8.73
C ILE A 81 -4.58 -1.65 9.15
N PRO A 82 -4.97 -2.93 9.34
CA PRO A 82 -4.06 -3.99 9.76
C PRO A 82 -2.86 -4.20 8.82
N ILE A 83 -1.78 -4.74 9.35
CA ILE A 83 -0.69 -5.31 8.54
C ILE A 83 -1.24 -6.32 7.53
N ASN A 84 -0.65 -6.38 6.33
CA ASN A 84 -1.12 -7.21 5.21
C ASN A 84 -2.54 -6.90 4.72
N THR A 85 -3.13 -5.75 5.08
CA THR A 85 -4.36 -5.29 4.43
C THR A 85 -4.09 -5.02 2.95
N ARG A 86 -4.99 -5.51 2.10
CA ARG A 86 -4.96 -5.29 0.64
C ARG A 86 -5.29 -3.83 0.33
N CYS A 87 -4.55 -3.24 -0.59
CA CYS A 87 -4.87 -1.93 -1.14
C CYS A 87 -4.67 -1.92 -2.66
N VAL A 88 -5.35 -0.99 -3.31
CA VAL A 88 -5.29 -0.80 -4.76
C VAL A 88 -4.64 0.55 -5.08
N PHE A 89 -3.99 0.62 -6.23
CA PHE A 89 -3.48 1.87 -6.76
C PHE A 89 -4.65 2.78 -7.18
N ASP A 90 -4.58 4.04 -6.76
CA ASP A 90 -5.59 5.06 -7.05
C ASP A 90 -5.08 6.07 -8.08
N GLY A 91 -3.79 6.39 -8.03
CA GLY A 91 -3.17 7.36 -8.93
C GLY A 91 -1.79 7.78 -8.44
N PHE A 92 -1.16 8.66 -9.21
CA PHE A 92 0.09 9.31 -8.80
C PHE A 92 -0.21 10.64 -8.11
N GLY A 93 0.47 10.90 -6.99
CA GLY A 93 0.48 12.19 -6.32
C GLY A 93 1.29 13.22 -7.09
N THR A 94 1.19 14.49 -6.67
CA THR A 94 1.84 15.61 -7.35
C THR A 94 3.37 15.56 -7.30
N LYS A 95 3.95 14.78 -6.38
CA LYS A 95 5.40 14.57 -6.26
C LYS A 95 5.81 13.16 -6.70
N GLY A 96 4.94 12.46 -7.41
CA GLY A 96 5.17 11.08 -7.83
C GLY A 96 4.94 10.04 -6.71
N GLU A 97 4.23 10.41 -5.64
CA GLU A 97 3.78 9.44 -4.64
C GLU A 97 2.82 8.42 -5.27
N LEU A 98 2.82 7.20 -4.77
CA LEU A 98 1.75 6.24 -5.04
C LEU A 98 0.61 6.49 -4.09
N LEU A 99 -0.53 6.92 -4.62
CA LEU A 99 -1.77 7.01 -3.87
C LEU A 99 -2.42 5.63 -3.88
N VAL A 100 -2.67 5.07 -2.69
CA VAL A 100 -3.36 3.78 -2.56
C VAL A 100 -4.61 3.91 -1.72
N ARG A 101 -5.59 3.07 -2.04
CA ARG A 101 -6.90 3.03 -1.39
C ARG A 101 -7.11 1.68 -0.69
N PHE A 102 -7.59 1.73 0.55
CA PHE A 102 -7.87 0.53 1.37
C PHE A 102 -9.36 0.18 1.45
N GLU A 103 -10.23 1.15 1.16
CA GLU A 103 -11.69 0.99 1.17
C GLU A 103 -12.35 1.98 0.19
N THR A 104 -13.62 1.78 -0.12
CA THR A 104 -14.37 2.71 -0.98
C THR A 104 -14.64 4.05 -0.28
N GLY A 105 -14.74 5.12 -1.06
CA GLY A 105 -14.97 6.48 -0.56
C GLY A 105 -14.12 7.52 -1.26
N GLU A 106 -14.63 8.74 -1.37
CA GLU A 106 -13.90 9.86 -1.95
C GLU A 106 -12.73 10.27 -1.05
N GLU A 107 -11.60 10.61 -1.66
CA GLU A 107 -10.38 11.06 -0.98
C GLU A 107 -9.83 10.12 0.12
N LYS A 108 -10.28 8.87 0.19
CA LYS A 108 -9.76 7.84 1.11
C LYS A 108 -8.47 7.21 0.58
N VAL A 109 -7.49 8.05 0.31
CA VAL A 109 -6.20 7.69 -0.27
C VAL A 109 -5.06 7.91 0.71
N ILE A 110 -4.06 7.05 0.67
CA ILE A 110 -2.87 7.14 1.52
C ILE A 110 -1.63 7.21 0.61
N PRO A 111 -0.77 8.25 0.76
CA PRO A 111 0.41 8.41 -0.08
C PRO A 111 1.58 7.55 0.38
N PHE A 112 2.25 6.90 -0.58
CA PHE A 112 3.51 6.18 -0.37
C PHE A 112 4.59 6.71 -1.32
N ALA A 113 5.75 7.07 -0.79
CA ALA A 113 6.84 7.69 -1.54
C ALA A 113 8.18 7.01 -1.25
N THR A 114 9.12 7.15 -2.17
CA THR A 114 10.52 6.77 -1.94
C THR A 114 11.23 7.82 -1.11
N LYS A 115 12.13 7.41 -0.20
CA LYS A 115 12.95 8.37 0.57
C LYS A 115 13.94 9.11 -0.35
N GLU A 116 14.07 10.41 -0.14
CA GLU A 116 15.07 11.25 -0.82
C GLU A 116 16.49 10.92 -0.32
N GLY A 117 17.48 11.02 -1.21
CA GLY A 117 18.86 10.58 -0.95
C GLY A 117 19.06 9.05 -1.07
N GLY A 118 20.27 8.62 -1.42
CA GLY A 118 20.65 7.20 -1.63
C GLY A 118 20.53 6.70 -3.08
N ALA A 119 21.13 5.52 -3.36
CA ALA A 119 21.18 4.90 -4.68
C ALA A 119 19.78 4.84 -5.34
N SER A 120 19.71 5.16 -6.63
CA SER A 120 18.46 5.29 -7.40
C SER A 120 17.68 3.97 -7.55
N THR A 121 18.34 2.83 -7.40
CA THR A 121 17.79 1.50 -7.58
C THR A 121 17.42 0.83 -6.25
N GLY A 122 16.28 0.12 -6.23
CA GLY A 122 15.84 -0.68 -5.08
C GLY A 122 15.17 0.10 -3.94
N LYS A 123 14.80 1.37 -4.16
CA LYS A 123 14.09 2.17 -3.14
C LYS A 123 12.69 1.63 -2.91
N ARG A 124 12.32 1.39 -1.65
CA ARG A 124 10.96 1.01 -1.26
C ARG A 124 10.04 2.23 -1.25
N PHE A 125 8.75 1.97 -1.44
CA PHE A 125 7.69 2.98 -1.29
C PHE A 125 7.17 2.95 0.15
N TYR A 126 7.55 3.95 0.93
CA TYR A 126 7.21 4.09 2.34
C TYR A 126 6.00 5.00 2.53
N PHE A 127 5.23 4.77 3.59
CA PHE A 127 4.13 5.64 3.97
C PHE A 127 4.66 7.07 4.17
N SER A 128 4.02 8.04 3.51
CA SER A 128 4.47 9.42 3.44
C SER A 128 3.45 10.39 4.07
N PRO A 129 3.20 10.30 5.40
CA PRO A 129 2.35 11.27 6.09
C PRO A 129 3.03 12.65 6.16
N GLU A 130 2.22 13.69 6.32
CA GLU A 130 2.71 15.00 6.72
C GLU A 130 3.29 14.90 8.13
N THR A 131 4.49 15.40 8.37
CA THR A 131 5.12 15.35 9.69
C THR A 131 5.37 16.75 10.21
N THR A 132 4.92 17.02 11.42
CA THR A 132 5.11 18.28 12.14
C THR A 132 5.70 18.00 13.52
N ASN A 133 5.96 19.05 14.30
CA ASN A 133 6.42 18.90 15.68
C ASN A 133 5.40 18.19 16.60
N SER A 134 4.10 18.18 16.25
CA SER A 134 3.03 17.55 17.05
C SER A 134 2.75 16.08 16.68
N GLY A 135 3.41 15.56 15.64
CA GLY A 135 3.30 14.19 15.17
C GLY A 135 3.18 14.09 13.66
N SER A 136 2.78 12.91 13.18
CA SER A 136 2.50 12.67 11.77
C SER A 136 1.00 12.61 11.52
N PHE A 137 0.57 13.14 10.38
CA PHE A 137 -0.83 13.32 10.02
C PHE A 137 -1.08 12.95 8.57
N VAL A 138 -2.32 12.55 8.28
CA VAL A 138 -2.77 12.27 6.91
C VAL A 138 -4.20 12.75 6.74
N LYS A 139 -4.52 13.30 5.57
CA LYS A 139 -5.91 13.53 5.15
C LYS A 139 -6.48 12.20 4.68
N TYR A 140 -7.65 11.82 5.17
CA TYR A 140 -8.30 10.58 4.77
C TYR A 140 -9.81 10.79 4.70
N GLY A 141 -10.34 10.85 3.47
CA GLY A 141 -11.64 11.47 3.23
C GLY A 141 -11.60 12.98 3.51
N SER A 142 -12.66 13.52 4.10
CA SER A 142 -12.75 14.95 4.44
C SER A 142 -12.07 15.33 5.76
N SER A 143 -11.60 14.36 6.55
CA SER A 143 -11.02 14.58 7.87
C SER A 143 -9.50 14.39 7.88
N ARG A 144 -8.86 15.01 8.89
CA ARG A 144 -7.43 14.90 9.18
C ARG A 144 -7.23 13.95 10.36
N TYR A 145 -6.29 13.03 10.22
CA TYR A 145 -6.04 11.98 11.19
C TYR A 145 -4.60 12.03 11.68
N LYS A 146 -4.41 11.86 12.99
CA LYS A 146 -3.11 11.59 13.58
C LYS A 146 -2.74 10.13 13.34
N VAL A 147 -1.51 9.91 12.91
CA VAL A 147 -0.98 8.61 12.51
C VAL A 147 -0.19 7.97 13.64
N ARG A 148 -0.43 6.67 13.88
CA ARG A 148 0.46 5.79 14.65
C ARG A 148 0.66 4.47 13.92
N THR A 149 1.78 3.79 14.18
CA THR A 149 2.06 2.47 13.59
C THR A 149 2.58 1.48 14.61
N ASN A 150 2.42 0.18 14.35
CA ASN A 150 2.88 -0.87 15.28
C ASN A 150 4.36 -1.29 15.09
N VAL A 151 4.98 -0.95 13.95
CA VAL A 151 6.33 -1.44 13.60
C VAL A 151 7.43 -0.52 14.14
N THR A 152 7.12 0.74 14.44
CA THR A 152 8.09 1.81 14.69
C THR A 152 7.38 3.06 15.21
N SER A 153 8.11 3.90 15.95
CA SER A 153 7.64 5.23 16.34
C SER A 153 7.51 6.18 15.14
N ASP A 154 8.36 6.03 14.12
CA ASP A 154 8.26 6.76 12.86
C ASP A 154 7.37 6.00 11.86
N PRO A 155 6.20 6.52 11.47
CA PRO A 155 5.33 5.87 10.49
C PRO A 155 5.99 5.67 9.11
N ARG A 156 7.06 6.41 8.79
CA ARG A 156 7.79 6.35 7.51
C ARG A 156 8.66 5.10 7.32
N ASN A 157 8.52 4.07 8.18
CA ASN A 157 9.09 2.74 7.89
C ASN A 157 8.03 1.70 7.47
N VAL A 158 6.74 2.02 7.56
CA VAL A 158 5.70 1.23 6.89
C VAL A 158 5.86 1.42 5.39
N HIS A 159 5.76 0.33 4.61
CA HIS A 159 5.96 0.35 3.16
C HIS A 159 5.01 -0.61 2.45
N LEU A 160 4.92 -0.46 1.12
CA LEU A 160 4.13 -1.34 0.28
C LEU A 160 4.83 -2.68 0.03
N LEU A 161 4.04 -3.74 -0.04
CA LEU A 161 4.43 -5.09 -0.43
C LEU A 161 3.64 -5.51 -1.67
N VAL A 162 4.22 -6.42 -2.44
CA VAL A 162 3.55 -7.12 -3.56
C VAL A 162 3.84 -8.62 -3.49
N VAL A 163 2.97 -9.43 -4.09
CA VAL A 163 3.21 -10.88 -4.19
C VAL A 163 4.04 -11.17 -5.44
N LYS A 164 5.28 -11.63 -5.26
CA LYS A 164 6.11 -12.14 -6.36
C LYS A 164 5.96 -13.65 -6.43
N ARG A 165 5.46 -14.15 -7.57
CA ARG A 165 5.52 -15.58 -7.90
C ARG A 165 6.71 -15.82 -8.79
N ARG A 166 7.57 -16.77 -8.41
CA ARG A 166 8.63 -17.25 -9.28
C ARG A 166 8.00 -18.12 -10.36
N LEU A 167 7.76 -17.54 -11.52
CA LEU A 167 7.44 -18.29 -12.73
C LEU A 167 8.77 -18.62 -13.40
N ASP A 168 9.30 -19.83 -13.16
CA ASP A 168 10.46 -20.36 -13.90
C ASP A 168 10.04 -20.67 -15.34
N ARG A 169 9.76 -19.65 -16.14
CA ARG A 169 9.42 -19.78 -17.56
C ARG A 169 10.69 -19.66 -18.40
N SER A 170 11.59 -20.63 -18.27
CA SER A 170 12.65 -20.84 -19.25
C SER A 170 12.01 -21.31 -20.56
N LYS A 171 11.78 -20.38 -21.49
CA LYS A 171 11.46 -20.73 -22.88
C LYS A 171 12.78 -20.76 -23.67
N ARG A 172 13.52 -21.87 -23.57
CA ARG A 172 14.69 -22.08 -24.44
C ARG A 172 14.19 -22.56 -25.81
N LYS A 173 14.28 -21.70 -26.83
CA LYS A 173 14.04 -22.08 -28.22
C LYS A 173 15.34 -22.66 -28.79
N GLU A 174 15.49 -23.98 -28.71
CA GLU A 174 16.62 -24.68 -29.32
C GLU A 174 16.29 -25.00 -30.78
N ARG A 175 17.27 -24.80 -31.67
CA ARG A 175 17.22 -25.28 -33.05
C ARG A 175 18.55 -25.92 -33.39
N VAL A 176 18.49 -27.15 -33.88
CA VAL A 176 19.63 -27.84 -34.46
C VAL A 176 19.68 -27.53 -35.95
N VAL A 177 20.82 -27.04 -36.44
CA VAL A 177 21.08 -26.81 -37.88
C VAL A 177 22.03 -27.88 -38.40
N LYS A 178 21.72 -28.47 -39.55
CA LYS A 178 22.44 -29.62 -40.13
C LYS A 178 23.53 -29.25 -41.15
N GLY A 179 23.88 -27.97 -41.24
CA GLY A 179 24.80 -27.45 -42.26
C GLY A 179 24.20 -27.51 -43.67
N MET A 180 24.89 -26.88 -44.63
CA MET A 180 24.55 -26.92 -46.06
C MET A 180 25.63 -27.70 -46.81
N LYS A 181 25.21 -28.48 -47.81
CA LYS A 181 26.11 -29.22 -48.69
C LYS A 181 26.54 -28.33 -49.85
N VAL A 182 27.82 -28.42 -50.24
CA VAL A 182 28.34 -27.87 -51.50
C VAL A 182 28.06 -28.85 -52.63
#